data_AF-A0A257MKW7-F1
#
_entry.id   AF-A0A257MKW7-F1
#
_cell.length_a   1.000
_cell.length_b   1.000
_cell.length_c   1.000
_cell.angle_alpha   90.00
_cell.angle_beta   90.00
_cell.angle_gamma   90.00
#
_symmetry.space_group_name_H-M   'P 1'
#
loop_
_entity.id
_entity.type
_entity.pdbx_description
1 polymer ?
#
loop_
_entity_poly.entity_id
_entity_poly.type
_entity_poly.pdbx_seq_one_letter_code
_entity_poly.pdbx_strand_id
1 'polypeptide(L)'
;MIKSGDFFVSGRTGGVIGAIVPWRGAYAGVAPAHIFHYSGTDSLRVRNQNCRTAFIPGDADLAFFPITAACEPTELSKPHLGEVSLENVARKRICRISDVSWSIAYVVLPPGDLPGPGDSGTPLIQNGKVVGMLLSFNMHTCKGIAISAEMIKEVAQRRS
;
A
#
# COMPACT_ATOMS: atom_id res chain seq x y z
N MET A 1 -13.57 12.10 0.63
CA MET A 1 -12.11 12.30 0.81
C MET A 1 -11.42 10.99 0.45
N ILE A 2 -10.38 11.03 -0.38
CA ILE A 2 -9.57 9.85 -0.72
C ILE A 2 -8.60 9.58 0.44
N LYS A 3 -8.44 8.32 0.86
CA LYS A 3 -7.55 7.95 1.97
C LYS A 3 -6.86 6.61 1.76
N SER A 4 -5.84 6.34 2.58
CA SER A 4 -5.26 4.99 2.68
C SER A 4 -6.34 3.96 3.01
N GLY A 5 -6.26 2.78 2.38
CA GLY A 5 -7.29 1.75 2.43
C GLY A 5 -8.40 1.87 1.38
N ASP A 6 -8.49 2.99 0.63
CA ASP A 6 -9.43 3.10 -0.49
C ASP A 6 -8.98 2.21 -1.67
N PHE A 7 -9.95 1.67 -2.41
CA PHE A 7 -9.69 0.93 -3.64
C PHE A 7 -9.42 1.85 -4.84
N PHE A 8 -8.63 1.35 -5.78
CA PHE A 8 -8.49 1.90 -7.12
C PHE A 8 -8.61 0.81 -8.19
N VAL A 9 -8.93 1.23 -9.41
CA VAL A 9 -9.02 0.35 -10.58
C VAL A 9 -7.93 0.74 -11.57
N SER A 10 -7.20 -0.22 -12.13
CA SER A 10 -6.24 -0.02 -13.22
C SER A 10 -6.49 -1.08 -14.29
N GLY A 11 -6.87 -0.65 -15.50
CA GLY A 11 -7.31 -1.57 -16.56
C GLY A 11 -8.50 -2.44 -16.11
N ARG A 12 -8.32 -3.76 -16.11
CA ARG A 12 -9.31 -4.75 -15.65
C ARG A 12 -9.04 -5.28 -14.23
N THR A 13 -8.02 -4.73 -13.55
CA THR A 13 -7.63 -5.10 -12.20
C THR A 13 -7.74 -3.89 -11.27
N GLY A 14 -7.26 -4.02 -10.04
CA GLY A 14 -7.21 -2.96 -9.07
C GLY A 14 -6.36 -3.33 -7.87
N GLY A 15 -6.31 -2.42 -6.92
CA GLY A 15 -5.67 -2.64 -5.64
C GLY A 15 -6.14 -1.62 -4.63
N VAL A 16 -5.35 -1.48 -3.58
CA VAL A 16 -5.62 -0.57 -2.47
C VAL A 16 -4.53 0.50 -2.40
N ILE A 17 -4.94 1.72 -2.07
CA ILE A 17 -4.01 2.80 -1.75
C ILE A 17 -3.39 2.50 -0.38
N GLY A 18 -2.10 2.19 -0.33
CA GLY A 18 -1.43 1.89 0.93
C GLY A 18 -1.09 3.14 1.74
N ALA A 19 -0.79 4.26 1.08
CA ALA A 19 -0.53 5.53 1.74
C ALA A 19 -0.85 6.72 0.85
N ILE A 20 -1.10 7.86 1.48
CA ILE A 20 -1.14 9.18 0.85
C ILE A 20 -0.05 10.03 1.49
N VAL A 21 0.92 10.45 0.69
CA VAL A 21 2.13 11.14 1.17
C VAL A 21 2.31 12.49 0.49
N PRO A 22 2.90 13.48 1.17
CA PRO A 22 3.36 14.71 0.52
C PRO A 22 4.37 14.38 -0.59
N TRP A 23 4.17 14.96 -1.78
CA TRP A 23 5.02 14.72 -2.94
C TRP A 23 4.91 15.87 -3.94
N ARG A 24 6.06 16.49 -4.31
CA ARG A 24 6.13 17.56 -5.32
C ARG A 24 5.18 18.73 -5.09
N GLY A 25 5.09 19.20 -3.85
CA GLY A 25 4.21 20.30 -3.45
C GLY A 25 2.71 19.97 -3.39
N ALA A 26 2.34 18.71 -3.58
CA ALA A 26 0.96 18.20 -3.47
C ALA A 26 0.95 16.87 -2.71
N TYR A 27 -0.05 16.02 -2.98
CA TYR A 27 -0.16 14.68 -2.43
C TYR A 27 -0.10 13.62 -3.53
N ALA A 28 0.55 12.50 -3.22
CA ALA A 28 0.54 11.31 -4.04
C ALA A 28 -0.07 10.13 -3.28
N GLY A 29 -0.88 9.34 -3.97
CA GLY A 29 -1.22 8.00 -3.53
C GLY A 29 -0.08 7.04 -3.84
N VAL A 30 0.10 6.06 -2.97
CA VAL A 30 1.13 5.02 -3.07
C VAL A 30 0.45 3.66 -3.16
N ALA A 31 0.84 2.86 -4.14
CA ALA A 31 0.36 1.50 -4.36
C ALA A 31 1.51 0.59 -4.83
N PRO A 32 1.36 -0.75 -4.82
CA PRO A 32 2.35 -1.64 -5.41
C PRO A 32 2.50 -1.44 -6.92
N ALA A 33 3.74 -1.43 -7.43
CA ALA A 33 4.03 -1.24 -8.85
C ALA A 33 3.56 -2.43 -9.70
N HIS A 34 3.65 -3.65 -9.17
CA HIS A 34 3.27 -4.87 -9.89
C HIS A 34 1.83 -4.85 -10.39
N ILE A 35 0.93 -4.08 -9.77
CA ILE A 35 -0.46 -3.93 -10.22
C ILE A 35 -0.51 -3.29 -11.61
N PHE A 36 0.32 -2.27 -11.86
CA PHE A 36 0.37 -1.55 -13.13
C PHE A 36 1.08 -2.35 -14.22
N HIS A 37 2.11 -3.12 -13.83
CA HIS A 37 2.75 -4.08 -14.74
C HIS A 37 1.77 -5.18 -15.17
N TYR A 38 1.01 -5.74 -14.23
CA TYR A 38 0.01 -6.75 -14.52
C TYR A 38 -1.18 -6.21 -15.32
N SER A 39 -1.62 -4.98 -15.04
CA SER A 39 -2.72 -4.34 -15.78
C SER A 39 -2.33 -3.94 -17.22
N GLY A 40 -1.03 -3.82 -17.51
CA GLY A 40 -0.52 -3.34 -18.79
C GLY A 40 -0.79 -1.85 -19.03
N THR A 41 -1.11 -1.08 -17.99
CA THR A 41 -1.40 0.35 -18.10
C THR A 41 -0.94 1.13 -16.86
N ASP A 42 -0.49 2.35 -17.11
CA ASP A 42 -0.19 3.36 -16.08
C ASP A 42 -1.44 4.08 -15.56
N SER A 43 -2.59 3.87 -16.21
CA SER A 43 -3.81 4.59 -15.92
C SER A 43 -4.59 3.91 -14.79
N LEU A 44 -5.14 4.73 -13.90
CA LEU A 44 -5.96 4.26 -12.80
C LEU A 44 -7.11 5.21 -12.50
N ARG A 45 -8.14 4.67 -11.86
CA ARG A 45 -9.27 5.44 -11.34
C ARG A 45 -9.40 5.22 -9.84
N VAL A 46 -9.40 6.32 -9.10
CA VAL A 46 -9.66 6.35 -7.66
C VAL A 46 -10.98 7.10 -7.46
N ARG A 47 -12.01 6.41 -6.97
CA ARG A 47 -13.37 6.95 -6.91
C ARG A 47 -13.80 7.52 -8.28
N ASN A 48 -14.03 8.83 -8.38
CA ASN A 48 -14.41 9.52 -9.62
C ASN A 48 -13.22 10.24 -10.30
N GLN A 49 -12.00 10.10 -9.78
CA GLN A 49 -10.80 10.75 -10.32
C GLN A 49 -10.04 9.76 -11.22
N ASN A 50 -9.79 10.16 -12.46
CA ASN A 50 -8.85 9.46 -13.35
C ASN A 50 -7.44 10.01 -13.11
N CYS A 51 -6.47 9.10 -12.95
CA CYS A 51 -5.07 9.39 -12.66
C CYS A 51 -4.17 8.55 -13.56
N ARG A 52 -2.87 8.85 -13.54
CA ARG A 52 -1.81 7.99 -14.07
C ARG A 52 -0.68 7.87 -13.06
N THR A 53 0.05 6.76 -13.07
CA THR A 53 1.30 6.64 -12.31
C THR A 53 2.28 7.69 -12.82
N ALA A 54 2.83 8.49 -11.91
CA ALA A 54 3.81 9.53 -12.22
C ALA A 54 5.25 9.09 -11.93
N PHE A 55 5.44 8.09 -11.06
CA PHE A 55 6.76 7.57 -10.72
C PHE A 55 6.69 6.14 -10.20
N ILE A 56 7.56 5.28 -10.73
CA ILE A 56 7.82 3.91 -10.26
C ILE A 56 9.34 3.80 -10.05
N PRO A 57 9.86 3.72 -8.80
CA PRO A 57 11.27 3.42 -8.57
C PRO A 57 11.66 2.06 -9.17
N GLY A 58 12.87 1.96 -9.71
CA GLY A 58 13.37 0.72 -10.32
C GLY A 58 13.81 -0.35 -9.31
N ASP A 59 13.94 0.02 -8.03
CA ASP A 59 14.47 -0.80 -6.94
C ASP A 59 13.44 -1.12 -5.84
N ALA A 60 12.18 -0.74 -6.04
CA ALA A 60 11.11 -1.00 -5.09
C ALA A 60 9.76 -1.21 -5.77
N ASP A 61 8.95 -2.11 -5.23
CA ASP A 61 7.58 -2.37 -5.71
C ASP A 61 6.61 -1.27 -5.22
N LEU A 62 6.85 -0.04 -5.68
CA LEU A 62 6.08 1.15 -5.38
C LEU A 62 5.68 1.87 -6.66
N ALA A 63 4.49 2.44 -6.66
CA ALA A 63 4.04 3.37 -7.68
C ALA A 63 3.39 4.56 -6.99
N PHE A 64 3.76 5.75 -7.46
CA PHE A 64 3.24 7.02 -7.01
C PHE A 64 2.36 7.62 -8.10
N PHE A 65 1.17 8.07 -7.72
CA PHE A 65 0.25 8.78 -8.62
C PHE A 65 -0.30 10.02 -7.92
N PRO A 66 -0.43 11.16 -8.63
CA PRO A 66 -0.89 12.40 -8.03
C PRO A 66 -2.37 12.29 -7.61
N ILE A 67 -2.69 12.82 -6.44
CA ILE A 67 -4.07 12.97 -5.97
C ILE A 67 -4.43 14.46 -6.05
N THR A 68 -5.37 14.80 -6.93
CA THR A 68 -5.83 16.18 -7.13
C THR A 68 -7.15 16.46 -6.41
N ALA A 69 -7.91 15.44 -6.04
CA ALA A 69 -9.10 15.58 -5.22
C ALA A 69 -8.77 15.69 -3.72
N ALA A 70 -9.77 16.08 -2.91
CA ALA A 70 -9.64 16.14 -1.46
C ALA A 70 -9.21 14.78 -0.89
N CYS A 71 -8.11 14.77 -0.15
CA CYS A 71 -7.51 13.57 0.42
C CYS A 71 -7.08 13.74 1.88
N GLU A 72 -6.90 12.60 2.55
CA GLU A 72 -6.45 12.51 3.94
C GLU A 72 -4.99 12.03 3.95
N PRO A 73 -4.03 12.89 4.38
CA PRO A 73 -2.63 12.49 4.51
C PRO A 73 -2.47 11.32 5.47
N THR A 74 -1.59 10.39 5.13
CA THR A 74 -1.35 9.20 5.95
C THR A 74 -0.24 9.44 6.96
N GLU A 75 -0.51 9.18 8.24
CA GLU A 75 0.54 9.11 9.24
C GLU A 75 1.33 7.80 9.09
N LEU A 76 2.59 7.94 8.67
CA LEU A 76 3.54 6.84 8.53
C LEU A 76 4.35 6.64 9.82
N SER A 77 4.55 5.39 10.22
CA SER A 77 5.37 5.01 11.37
C SER A 77 6.22 3.78 11.08
N LYS A 78 7.28 3.55 11.86
CA LYS A 78 8.09 2.35 11.76
C LYS A 78 7.30 1.09 12.16
N PRO A 79 7.39 -0.03 11.42
CA PRO A 79 6.81 -1.31 11.83
C PRO A 79 7.57 -1.92 13.02
N HIS A 80 6.82 -2.56 13.91
CA HIS A 80 7.34 -3.28 15.07
C HIS A 80 6.82 -4.71 15.09
N LEU A 81 7.61 -5.63 15.64
CA LEU A 81 7.17 -7.01 15.86
C LEU A 81 5.91 -7.05 16.72
N GLY A 82 4.99 -7.96 16.39
CA GLY A 82 3.76 -8.13 17.16
C GLY A 82 2.50 -7.90 16.33
N GLU A 83 1.41 -7.65 17.03
CA GLU A 83 0.09 -7.51 16.41
C GLU A 83 0.05 -6.32 15.44
N VAL A 84 -0.63 -6.50 14.32
CA VAL A 84 -0.88 -5.47 13.30
C VAL A 84 -2.24 -5.76 12.68
N SER A 85 -2.95 -4.73 12.25
CA SER A 85 -4.15 -4.94 11.45
C SER A 85 -3.88 -4.65 9.98
N LEU A 86 -4.35 -5.52 9.11
CA LEU A 86 -4.39 -5.32 7.67
C LEU A 86 -5.78 -4.78 7.31
N GLU A 87 -5.86 -3.50 6.93
CA GLU A 87 -7.14 -2.77 6.88
C GLU A 87 -7.36 -2.06 5.55
N ASN A 88 -8.51 -2.28 4.92
CA ASN A 88 -8.99 -1.47 3.81
C ASN A 88 -10.49 -1.15 3.99
N VAL A 89 -11.08 -0.40 3.07
CA VAL A 89 -12.50 0.01 3.20
C VAL A 89 -13.49 -1.14 3.22
N ALA A 90 -13.15 -2.32 2.70
CA ALA A 90 -14.02 -3.48 2.74
C ALA A 90 -13.90 -4.24 4.05
N ARG A 91 -12.69 -4.31 4.64
CA ARG A 91 -12.43 -5.25 5.73
C ARG A 91 -11.17 -4.95 6.53
N LYS A 92 -11.19 -5.44 7.77
CA LYS A 92 -10.09 -5.47 8.72
C LYS A 92 -9.74 -6.92 9.07
N ARG A 93 -8.44 -7.22 9.12
CA ARG A 93 -7.92 -8.51 9.59
C ARG A 93 -6.84 -8.28 10.62
N ILE A 94 -6.85 -9.04 11.71
CA ILE A 94 -5.75 -9.03 12.67
C ILE A 94 -4.69 -10.02 12.21
N CYS A 95 -3.44 -9.56 12.17
CA CYS A 95 -2.27 -10.29 11.71
C CYS A 95 -1.13 -10.07 12.69
N ARG A 96 0.05 -10.64 12.41
CA ARG A 96 1.25 -10.44 13.23
C ARG A 96 2.47 -10.15 12.37
N ILE A 97 3.16 -9.04 12.62
CA ILE A 97 4.50 -8.82 12.10
C ILE A 97 5.46 -9.77 12.81
N SER A 98 6.12 -10.62 12.01
CA SER A 98 7.03 -11.68 12.47
C SER A 98 8.49 -11.33 12.29
N ASP A 99 8.80 -10.48 11.31
CA ASP A 99 10.15 -10.00 11.05
C ASP A 99 10.10 -8.64 10.35
N VAL A 100 11.10 -7.80 10.59
CA VAL A 100 11.18 -6.41 10.08
C VAL A 100 12.61 -6.10 9.68
N SER A 101 12.74 -5.59 8.46
CA SER A 101 13.90 -4.86 7.97
C SER A 101 13.51 -3.40 7.69
N TRP A 102 14.50 -2.57 7.29
CA TRP A 102 14.23 -1.17 6.95
C TRP A 102 13.26 -1.02 5.77
N SER A 103 13.26 -1.95 4.81
CA SER A 103 12.45 -1.87 3.58
C SER A 103 11.27 -2.83 3.54
N ILE A 104 11.33 -3.95 4.26
CA ILE A 104 10.33 -5.03 4.20
C ILE A 104 9.90 -5.44 5.61
N ALA A 105 8.60 -5.68 5.78
CA ALA A 105 8.02 -6.36 6.94
C ALA A 105 7.37 -7.69 6.51
N TYR A 106 7.64 -8.76 7.26
CA TYR A 106 7.03 -10.06 7.06
C TYR A 106 5.86 -10.26 8.02
N VAL A 107 4.70 -10.59 7.48
CA VAL A 107 3.45 -10.68 8.24
C VAL A 107 2.92 -12.11 8.21
N VAL A 108 2.51 -12.62 9.36
CA VAL A 108 1.75 -13.87 9.45
C VAL A 108 0.27 -13.50 9.38
N LEU A 109 -0.38 -14.02 8.35
CA LEU A 109 -1.81 -13.84 8.09
C LEU A 109 -2.60 -14.93 8.81
N PRO A 110 -3.84 -14.64 9.27
CA PRO A 110 -4.70 -15.62 9.90
C PRO A 110 -5.09 -16.73 8.89
N PRO A 111 -4.82 -18.01 9.21
CA PRO A 111 -5.28 -19.12 8.40
C PRO A 111 -6.81 -19.09 8.23
N GLY A 112 -7.30 -19.39 7.02
CA GLY A 112 -8.73 -19.33 6.69
C GLY A 112 -9.26 -17.92 6.43
N ASP A 113 -8.46 -16.87 6.67
CA ASP A 113 -8.86 -15.48 6.41
C ASP A 113 -7.82 -14.70 5.60
N LEU A 114 -7.42 -15.27 4.46
CA LEU A 114 -6.36 -14.72 3.62
C LEU A 114 -6.83 -13.53 2.76
N PRO A 115 -5.90 -12.65 2.34
CA PRO A 115 -6.15 -11.63 1.31
C PRO A 115 -6.61 -12.25 -0.02
N GLY A 116 -7.52 -11.57 -0.72
CA GLY A 116 -8.03 -11.96 -2.03
C GLY A 116 -7.44 -11.12 -3.17
N PRO A 117 -7.79 -11.44 -4.44
CA PRO A 117 -7.48 -10.57 -5.57
C PRO A 117 -7.97 -9.14 -5.33
N GLY A 118 -7.09 -8.16 -5.55
CA GLY A 118 -7.37 -6.74 -5.29
C GLY A 118 -7.01 -6.24 -3.88
N ASP A 119 -6.60 -7.11 -2.95
CA ASP A 119 -6.10 -6.68 -1.63
C ASP A 119 -4.62 -6.21 -1.67
N SER A 120 -3.91 -6.35 -2.79
CA SER A 120 -2.57 -5.79 -2.96
C SER A 120 -2.59 -4.28 -2.71
N GLY A 121 -1.69 -3.81 -1.87
CA GLY A 121 -1.64 -2.43 -1.41
C GLY A 121 -2.39 -2.16 -0.11
N THR A 122 -3.03 -3.17 0.49
CA THR A 122 -3.73 -2.97 1.76
C THR A 122 -2.74 -2.55 2.85
N PRO A 123 -2.99 -1.43 3.55
CA PRO A 123 -2.08 -0.94 4.58
C PRO A 123 -2.08 -1.83 5.82
N LEU A 124 -0.91 -1.88 6.45
CA LEU A 124 -0.67 -2.43 7.77
C LEU A 124 -0.76 -1.31 8.80
N ILE A 125 -1.62 -1.46 9.81
CA ILE A 125 -1.89 -0.44 10.83
C ILE A 125 -1.41 -0.94 12.20
N GLN A 126 -0.52 -0.18 12.85
CA GLN A 126 -0.15 -0.36 14.26
C GLN A 126 -0.32 0.97 14.98
N ASN A 127 -0.97 0.95 16.15
CA ASN A 127 -1.20 2.14 16.98
C ASN A 127 -1.83 3.31 16.20
N GLY A 128 -2.77 3.00 15.30
CA GLY A 128 -3.47 3.99 14.47
C GLY A 128 -2.66 4.56 13.29
N LYS A 129 -1.44 4.08 13.05
CA LYS A 129 -0.55 4.57 11.98
C LYS A 129 -0.26 3.50 10.95
N VAL A 130 -0.06 3.92 9.70
CA VAL A 130 0.38 3.00 8.64
C VAL A 130 1.86 2.67 8.85
N VAL A 131 2.16 1.40 9.02
CA VAL A 131 3.53 0.89 9.21
C VAL A 131 4.07 0.11 8.02
N GLY A 132 3.22 -0.18 7.05
CA GLY A 132 3.62 -0.81 5.79
C GLY A 132 2.43 -1.03 4.87
N MET A 133 2.70 -1.65 3.72
CA MET A 133 1.71 -1.91 2.68
C MET A 133 1.92 -3.32 2.12
N LEU A 134 0.87 -4.14 2.14
CA LEU A 134 0.93 -5.53 1.65
C LEU A 134 1.25 -5.57 0.16
N LEU A 135 2.26 -6.35 -0.23
CA LEU A 135 2.61 -6.59 -1.64
C LEU A 135 2.05 -7.93 -2.11
N SER A 136 2.34 -8.99 -1.36
CA SER A 136 2.01 -10.37 -1.73
C SER A 136 1.93 -11.26 -0.50
N PHE A 137 1.46 -12.49 -0.67
CA PHE A 137 1.52 -13.51 0.35
C PHE A 137 1.63 -14.90 -0.25
N ASN A 138 2.09 -15.85 0.55
CA ASN A 138 2.17 -17.25 0.21
C ASN A 138 1.02 -18.01 0.89
N MET A 139 0.16 -18.63 0.08
CA MET A 139 -1.02 -19.37 0.56
C MET A 139 -0.70 -20.60 1.41
N HIS A 140 0.45 -21.25 1.19
CA HIS A 140 0.82 -22.47 1.92
C HIS A 140 1.36 -22.18 3.32
N THR A 141 2.02 -21.04 3.48
CA THR A 141 2.68 -20.64 4.74
C THR A 141 1.94 -19.54 5.50
N CYS A 142 0.90 -18.95 4.88
CA CYS A 142 0.21 -17.76 5.35
C CYS A 142 1.15 -16.56 5.61
N LYS A 143 2.35 -16.55 5.00
CA LYS A 143 3.32 -15.45 5.14
C LYS A 143 3.08 -14.41 4.07
N GLY A 144 2.77 -13.19 4.49
CA GLY A 144 2.73 -11.97 3.69
C GLY A 144 4.07 -11.24 3.67
N ILE A 145 4.31 -10.53 2.58
CA ILE A 145 5.41 -9.59 2.40
C ILE A 145 4.79 -8.20 2.23
N ALA A 146 5.24 -7.26 3.04
CA ALA A 146 4.84 -5.87 2.95
C ALA A 146 6.05 -4.96 2.81
N ILE A 147 5.90 -3.87 2.05
CA ILE A 147 6.88 -2.79 2.04
C ILE A 147 6.72 -1.96 3.31
N SER A 148 7.83 -1.65 3.97
CA SER A 148 7.86 -0.84 5.18
C SER A 148 7.46 0.60 4.89
N ALA A 149 6.74 1.25 5.81
CA ALA A 149 6.44 2.67 5.72
C ALA A 149 7.71 3.55 5.78
N GLU A 150 8.82 3.04 6.34
CA GLU A 150 10.12 3.72 6.27
C GLU A 150 10.60 3.86 4.82
N MET A 151 10.47 2.79 4.02
CA MET A 151 10.82 2.82 2.59
C MET A 151 9.90 3.74 1.78
N ILE A 152 8.59 3.72 2.07
CA ILE A 152 7.64 4.64 1.42
C ILE A 152 8.04 6.10 1.67
N LYS A 153 8.37 6.43 2.93
CA LYS A 153 8.79 7.77 3.33
C LYS A 153 10.09 8.18 2.64
N GLU A 154 11.10 7.31 2.65
CA GLU A 154 12.40 7.56 2.03
C GLU A 154 12.27 7.85 0.54
N VAL A 155 11.50 7.02 -0.20
CA VAL A 155 11.31 7.20 -1.65
C VAL A 155 10.51 8.46 -1.95
N ALA A 156 9.49 8.78 -1.16
CA ALA A 156 8.71 10.00 -1.32
C ALA A 156 9.60 11.26 -1.17
N GLN A 157 10.49 11.27 -0.18
CA GLN A 157 11.39 12.40 0.12
C GLN A 157 12.52 12.58 -0.91
N ARG A 158 13.09 11.49 -1.45
CA ARG A 158 14.14 11.59 -2.48
C ARG A 158 13.68 12.26 -3.78
N ARG A 159 12.37 12.34 -4.01
CA ARG A 159 11.77 12.80 -5.28
C ARG A 159 10.66 13.84 -5.08
N SER A 160 10.53 14.38 -3.86
CA SER A 160 9.62 15.47 -3.50
C SER A 160 10.11 16.82 -3.98
#